data_AF-A0A4R1RV86-F1
#
_entry.id   AF-A0A4R1RV86-F1
#
_cell.length_a   1.000
_cell.length_b   1.000
_cell.length_c   1.000
_cell.angle_alpha   90.00
_cell.angle_beta   90.00
_cell.angle_gamma   90.00
#
_symmetry.space_group_name_H-M   'P 1'
#
loop_
_entity.id
_entity.type
_entity.pdbx_description
1 polymer ?
#
loop_
_entity_poly.entity_id
_entity_poly.type
_entity_poly.pdbx_seq_one_letter_code
_entity_poly.pdbx_strand_id
1 'polypeptide(L)'
;MTLVCEEDLGGCPKCGGSIVLSDGPQHWGHCWDHKTKWYIGRNLFSVWGDLSEEQHQDVRELLSACQEVEPLSLNEPIPGAAEAAALAADVLRKATGGAV
;
A
#
# COMPACT_ATOMS: atom_id res chain seq x y z
N MET A 1 8.39 -10.30 25.97
CA MET A 1 8.88 -9.24 25.07
C MET A 1 8.07 -9.39 23.79
N THR A 2 6.84 -8.90 23.84
CA THR A 2 5.89 -9.00 22.72
C THR A 2 6.33 -7.93 21.74
N LEU A 3 6.91 -8.35 20.62
CA LEU A 3 7.14 -7.46 19.48
C LEU A 3 5.75 -7.01 19.04
N VAL A 4 5.45 -5.76 19.31
CA VAL A 4 4.23 -5.10 18.85
C VAL A 4 4.42 -4.94 17.33
N CYS A 5 3.90 -5.88 16.55
CA CYS A 5 3.90 -5.82 15.08
C CYS A 5 2.84 -4.82 14.54
N GLU A 6 2.46 -3.81 15.32
CA GLU A 6 1.23 -3.01 15.12
C GLU A 6 1.49 -1.62 14.52
N GLU A 7 2.49 -1.45 13.66
CA GLU A 7 2.51 -0.27 12.79
C GLU A 7 1.92 -0.67 11.46
N ASP A 8 0.59 -0.61 11.40
CA ASP A 8 -0.16 -0.63 10.17
C ASP A 8 0.25 0.58 9.33
N LEU A 9 1.21 0.39 8.42
CA LEU A 9 1.68 1.45 7.53
C LEU A 9 0.65 1.77 6.44
N GLY A 10 -0.49 1.09 6.43
CA GLY A 10 -1.53 1.24 5.44
C GLY A 10 -1.20 0.66 4.06
N GLY A 11 -2.25 0.39 3.29
CA GLY A 11 -2.16 -0.05 1.90
C GLY A 11 -2.96 0.83 0.94
N CYS A 12 -2.67 0.72 -0.36
CA CYS A 12 -3.44 1.42 -1.38
C CYS A 12 -4.91 0.98 -1.33
N PRO A 13 -5.88 1.92 -1.31
CA PRO A 13 -7.30 1.58 -1.23
C PRO A 13 -7.87 0.85 -2.43
N LYS A 14 -7.11 0.68 -3.51
CA LYS A 14 -7.55 -0.01 -4.72
C LYS A 14 -6.95 -1.41 -4.88
N CYS A 15 -5.75 -1.65 -4.36
CA CYS A 15 -5.06 -2.93 -4.56
C CYS A 15 -4.33 -3.47 -3.32
N GLY A 16 -4.34 -2.74 -2.21
CA GLY A 16 -3.59 -3.09 -1.00
C GLY A 16 -2.07 -2.97 -1.12
N GLY A 17 -1.52 -2.65 -2.30
CA GLY A 17 -0.07 -2.46 -2.48
C GLY A 17 0.47 -1.28 -1.66
N SER A 18 1.68 -1.41 -1.11
CA SER A 18 2.31 -0.40 -0.27
C SER A 18 3.83 -0.42 -0.44
N ILE A 19 4.41 0.76 -0.69
CA ILE A 19 5.85 1.01 -0.66
C ILE A 19 6.07 2.26 0.16
N VAL A 20 7.12 2.28 1.00
CA VAL A 20 7.47 3.43 1.81
C VAL A 20 8.52 4.28 1.11
N LEU A 21 8.24 5.58 1.01
CA LEU A 21 9.15 6.61 0.53
C LEU A 21 9.38 7.64 1.63
N SER A 22 10.58 8.23 1.68
CA SER A 22 10.93 9.22 2.69
C SER A 22 11.27 10.57 2.06
N ASP A 23 10.54 11.61 2.45
CA ASP A 23 10.86 13.01 2.15
C ASP A 23 11.45 13.65 3.41
N GLY A 24 12.77 13.52 3.52
CA GLY A 24 13.49 13.78 4.77
C GLY A 24 12.88 12.95 5.91
N PRO A 25 12.55 13.54 7.07
CA PRO A 25 12.03 12.80 8.21
C PRO A 25 10.57 12.33 8.02
N GLN A 26 9.88 12.73 6.96
CA GLN A 26 8.48 12.35 6.72
C GLN A 26 8.43 11.07 5.89
N HIS A 27 7.57 10.13 6.28
CA HIS A 27 7.38 8.85 5.60
C HIS A 27 5.99 8.77 4.99
N TRP A 28 5.97 8.33 3.75
CA TRP A 28 4.79 8.25 2.91
C TRP A 28 4.65 6.85 2.36
N GLY A 29 3.44 6.31 2.42
CA GLY A 29 3.08 5.13 1.66
C GLY A 29 2.74 5.56 0.23
N HIS A 30 3.11 4.72 -0.72
CA HIS A 30 2.94 4.98 -2.14
C HIS A 30 2.49 3.72 -2.89
N CYS A 31 1.67 3.91 -3.92
CA CYS A 31 1.31 2.89 -4.89
C CYS A 31 1.57 3.36 -6.31
N TRP A 32 2.41 2.62 -7.04
CA TRP A 32 2.77 2.92 -8.42
C TRP A 32 1.59 2.80 -9.38
N ASP A 33 0.83 1.71 -9.28
CA ASP A 33 -0.28 1.41 -10.21
C ASP A 33 -1.39 2.47 -10.15
N HIS A 34 -1.69 2.94 -8.93
CA HIS A 34 -2.80 3.87 -8.71
C HIS A 34 -2.36 5.32 -8.53
N LYS A 35 -1.05 5.58 -8.49
CA LYS A 35 -0.44 6.90 -8.28
C LYS A 35 -1.02 7.61 -7.06
N THR A 36 -1.18 6.85 -5.97
CA THR A 36 -1.68 7.37 -4.70
C THR A 36 -0.56 7.43 -3.66
N LYS A 37 -0.71 8.34 -2.70
CA LYS A 37 0.15 8.43 -1.51
C LYS A 37 -0.67 8.62 -0.25
N TRP A 38 -0.12 8.25 0.90
CA TRP A 38 -0.71 8.51 2.20
C TRP A 38 0.39 8.77 3.23
N TYR A 39 0.10 9.63 4.20
CA TYR A 39 1.05 9.93 5.26
C TYR A 39 1.08 8.78 6.28
N ILE A 40 2.28 8.27 6.55
CA ILE A 40 2.49 7.20 7.54
C ILE A 40 2.91 7.80 8.88
N GLY A 41 3.87 8.73 8.84
CA GLY A 41 4.42 9.31 10.07
C GLY A 41 5.74 10.02 9.85
N ARG A 42 6.39 10.40 10.95
CA ARG A 42 7.66 11.14 10.94
C ARG A 42 8.69 10.48 11.86
N ASN A 43 9.95 10.45 11.43
CA ASN A 43 11.08 9.85 12.14
C ASN A 43 10.87 8.35 12.47
N LEU A 44 10.17 7.63 11.59
CA LEU A 44 9.95 6.18 11.75
C LEU A 44 11.19 5.39 11.32
N PHE A 45 11.91 5.89 10.32
CA PHE A 45 13.13 5.29 9.79
C PHE A 45 14.20 6.36 9.71
N SER A 46 15.45 6.08 10.07
CA SER A 46 16.55 7.05 9.95
C SER A 46 17.24 7.04 8.58
N VAL A 47 16.90 6.07 7.73
CA VAL A 47 17.54 5.82 6.41
C VAL A 47 17.36 6.97 5.42
N TRP A 48 16.44 7.90 5.67
CA TRP A 48 16.31 9.12 4.87
C TRP A 48 17.55 10.01 4.94
N GLY A 49 18.34 9.94 6.01
CA GLY A 49 19.56 10.71 6.15
C GLY A 49 20.70 10.23 5.24
N ASP A 50 20.59 9.02 4.71
CA ASP A 50 21.57 8.42 3.80
C ASP A 50 21.26 8.70 2.31
N LEU A 51 20.13 9.35 2.00
CA LEU A 51 19.76 9.71 0.64
C LEU A 51 20.57 10.94 0.18
N SER A 52 20.99 10.91 -1.08
CA SER A 52 21.55 12.09 -1.75
C SER A 52 20.46 13.13 -2.05
N GLU A 53 20.87 14.37 -2.29
CA GLU A 53 19.94 15.46 -2.68
C GLU A 53 19.16 15.12 -3.96
N GLU A 54 19.79 14.45 -4.93
CA GLU A 54 19.12 13.99 -6.15
C GLU A 54 18.01 13.00 -5.83
N GLN A 55 18.30 11.99 -4.99
CA GLN A 55 17.29 11.02 -4.55
C GLN A 55 16.16 11.68 -3.75
N HIS A 56 16.48 12.66 -2.91
CA HIS A 56 15.46 13.46 -2.22
C HIS A 56 14.58 14.22 -3.21
N GLN A 57 15.16 14.80 -4.25
CA GLN A 57 14.41 15.53 -5.27
C GLN A 57 13.50 14.59 -6.08
N ASP A 58 13.99 13.42 -6.49
CA ASP A 58 13.21 12.40 -7.20
C ASP A 58 12.01 11.93 -6.38
N VAL A 59 12.21 11.69 -5.07
CA VAL A 59 11.12 11.30 -4.16
C VAL A 59 10.10 12.43 -4.03
N ARG A 60 10.53 13.68 -3.88
CA ARG A 60 9.63 14.84 -3.81
C ARG A 60 8.81 15.00 -5.08
N GLU A 61 9.45 14.91 -6.25
CA GLU A 61 8.76 15.01 -7.53
C GLU A 61 7.72 13.90 -7.69
N LEU A 62 8.11 12.65 -7.41
CA LEU A 62 7.21 11.50 -7.44
C LEU A 62 6.00 11.67 -6.52
N LEU A 63 6.22 12.05 -5.26
CA LEU A 63 5.15 12.27 -4.30
C LEU A 63 4.27 13.47 -4.67
N SER A 64 4.80 14.49 -5.33
CA SER A 64 4.01 15.64 -5.80
C SER A 64 3.02 15.26 -6.92
N ALA A 65 3.36 14.26 -7.72
CA ALA A 65 2.52 13.75 -8.81
C ALA A 65 1.44 12.75 -8.34
N CYS A 66 1.46 12.35 -7.07
CA CYS A 66 0.54 11.39 -6.50
C CYS A 66 -0.66 12.05 -5.82
N GLN A 67 -1.83 11.42 -5.95
CA GLN A 67 -3.03 11.80 -5.20
C GLN A 67 -2.91 11.34 -3.75
N GLU A 68 -3.14 12.23 -2.79
CA GLU A 68 -3.24 11.85 -1.37
C GLU A 68 -4.57 11.14 -1.08
N VAL A 69 -4.52 10.03 -0.35
CA VAL A 69 -5.68 9.19 -0.01
C VAL A 69 -5.60 8.71 1.44
N GLU A 70 -6.73 8.27 1.97
CA GLU A 70 -6.72 7.44 3.18
C GLU A 70 -6.32 6.00 2.82
N PRO A 71 -5.38 5.38 3.56
CA PRO A 71 -4.97 4.01 3.30
C PRO A 71 -6.01 3.00 3.80
N LEU A 72 -5.96 1.78 3.25
CA LEU A 72 -6.60 0.62 3.87
C LEU A 72 -5.82 0.19 5.10
N SER A 73 -6.54 -0.10 6.17
CA SER A 73 -6.00 -0.82 7.32
C SER A 73 -5.79 -2.30 6.96
N LEU A 74 -4.81 -2.98 7.55
CA LEU A 74 -4.48 -4.41 7.35
C LEU A 74 -5.67 -5.37 7.57
N ASN A 75 -6.69 -4.95 8.32
CA ASN A 75 -7.89 -5.73 8.59
C ASN A 75 -9.07 -5.41 7.66
N GLU A 76 -8.90 -4.48 6.73
CA GLU A 76 -9.94 -4.11 5.78
C GLU A 76 -9.81 -4.93 4.49
N PRO A 77 -10.91 -5.54 4.00
CA PRO A 77 -10.87 -6.24 2.73
C PRO A 77 -10.57 -5.24 1.61
N ILE A 78 -9.57 -5.56 0.77
CA ILE A 78 -9.24 -4.74 -0.39
C ILE A 78 -10.50 -4.63 -1.27
N PRO A 79 -10.97 -3.40 -1.59
CA PRO A 79 -12.09 -3.19 -2.49
C PRO A 79 -11.84 -3.93 -3.81
N GLY A 80 -12.74 -4.86 -4.15
CA GLY A 80 -12.61 -5.71 -5.34
C GLY A 80 -11.95 -7.08 -5.12
N ALA A 81 -11.18 -7.29 -4.05
CA ALA A 81 -10.63 -8.62 -3.74
C ALA A 81 -11.73 -9.58 -3.25
N ALA A 82 -12.71 -9.07 -2.50
CA ALA A 82 -13.88 -9.85 -2.10
C ALA A 82 -14.75 -10.24 -3.32
N GLU A 83 -14.92 -9.34 -4.27
CA GLU A 83 -15.64 -9.62 -5.52
C GLU A 83 -14.86 -10.60 -6.43
N ALA A 84 -13.55 -10.43 -6.55
CA ALA A 84 -12.69 -11.35 -7.29
C ALA A 84 -12.66 -12.76 -6.66
N ALA A 85 -12.62 -12.83 -5.32
CA ALA A 85 -12.69 -14.11 -4.59
C ALA A 85 -14.07 -14.77 -4.75
N ALA A 86 -15.16 -13.99 -4.69
CA ALA A 86 -16.50 -14.50 -4.92
C ALA A 86 -16.69 -15.00 -6.36
N LEU A 87 -16.13 -14.28 -7.34
CA LEU A 87 -16.14 -14.70 -8.74
C LEU A 87 -15.29 -15.96 -8.97
N ALA A 88 -14.10 -16.03 -8.39
CA ALA A 88 -13.25 -17.22 -8.46
C ALA A 88 -13.93 -18.44 -7.80
N ALA A 89 -14.58 -18.26 -6.65
CA ALA A 89 -15.34 -19.30 -5.98
C ALA A 89 -16.54 -19.79 -6.82
N ASP A 90 -17.26 -18.87 -7.48
CA ASP A 90 -18.35 -19.20 -8.40
C ASP A 90 -17.84 -19.98 -9.63
N VAL A 91 -16.73 -19.55 -10.23
CA VAL A 91 -16.09 -20.24 -11.37
C VAL A 91 -15.63 -21.65 -10.96
N LEU A 92 -15.00 -21.82 -9.80
CA LEU A 92 -14.58 -23.12 -9.29
C LEU A 92 -15.77 -24.05 -9.02
N ARG A 93 -16.85 -23.56 -8.42
CA ARG A 93 -18.09 -24.33 -8.21
C ARG A 93 -18.72 -24.78 -9.53
N LYS A 94 -18.72 -23.91 -10.55
CA LYS A 94 -19.21 -24.26 -11.89
C LYS A 94 -18.31 -25.28 -12.59
N ALA A 95 -17.00 -25.23 -12.36
CA ALA A 95 -16.04 -26.17 -12.92
C ALA A 95 -16.13 -27.57 -12.28
N THR A 96 -16.47 -27.66 -10.99
CA THR A 96 -16.58 -28.95 -10.27
C THR A 96 -17.98 -29.56 -10.28
N GLY A 97 -19.03 -28.78 -10.64
CA GLY A 97 -20.42 -29.24 -10.69
C GLY A 97 -20.87 -29.90 -12.01
N GLY A 98 -19.94 -30.26 -12.90
CA GLY A 98 -20.22 -30.86 -14.20
C GLY A 98 -19.67 -32.28 -14.34
N ALA A 99 -20.10 -33.22 -13.50
CA ALA A 99 -19.95 -34.64 -13.76
C ALA A 99 -21.25 -35.36 -13.35
N VAL A 100 -21.78 -36.09 -14.33
CA VAL A 100 -22.99 -36.93 -14.35
C VAL A 100 -23.07 -37.92 -13.19
#